data_AF-W6P7I1-F1
#
_entry.id   AF-W6P7I1-F1
#
_cell.length_a   1.000
_cell.length_b   1.000
_cell.length_c   1.000
_cell.angle_alpha   90.00
_cell.angle_beta   90.00
_cell.angle_gamma   90.00
#
_symmetry.space_group_name_H-M   'P 1'
#
loop_
_entity.id
_entity.type
_entity.pdbx_description
1 polymer ?
#
loop_
_entity_poly.entity_id
_entity_poly.type
_entity_poly.pdbx_seq_one_letter_code
_entity_poly.pdbx_strand_id
1 'polypeptide(L)'
;MDRLHRRRGFNGTGYHYYICKDGTVHLTRPIERIGAHAKGFNAHSIGICYEGGLDCRGRPADTRTPAQRATLRQLVGQLQEKFSGCRVCGHRDLSPDLNGNGEIEPEEWIKQCPCFEVAKEFKELEEFAIKTENTDEHRVTQHIKKQKGGKLWQ
;
A
#
# COMPACT_ATOMS: atom_id res chain seq x y z
N MET A 1 18.68 -9.57 -1.69
CA MET A 1 17.97 -9.24 -0.43
C MET A 1 18.13 -10.30 0.65
N ASP A 2 17.71 -11.55 0.41
CA ASP A 2 17.70 -12.63 1.41
C ASP A 2 19.05 -12.84 2.13
N ARG A 3 20.15 -12.92 1.38
CA ARG A 3 21.52 -13.05 1.92
C ARG A 3 21.88 -11.93 2.91
N LEU A 4 21.49 -10.68 2.62
CA LEU A 4 21.78 -9.52 3.48
C LEU A 4 20.97 -9.58 4.77
N HIS A 5 19.72 -10.02 4.69
CA HIS A 5 18.85 -10.17 5.87
C HIS A 5 19.31 -11.30 6.79
N ARG A 6 19.72 -12.45 6.21
CA ARG A 6 20.28 -13.56 7.01
C ARG A 6 21.55 -13.17 7.74
N ARG A 7 22.43 -12.38 7.12
CA ARG A 7 23.62 -11.82 7.79
C ARG A 7 23.29 -10.93 8.99
N ARG A 8 22.10 -10.31 9.00
CA ARG A 8 21.59 -9.50 10.12
C ARG A 8 20.84 -10.34 11.17
N GLY A 9 20.87 -11.67 11.06
CA GLY A 9 20.19 -12.58 11.99
C GLY A 9 18.72 -12.83 11.68
N PHE A 10 18.20 -12.32 10.55
CA PHE A 10 16.81 -12.60 10.18
C PHE A 10 16.65 -13.97 9.52
N ASN A 11 15.51 -14.61 9.77
CA ASN A 11 15.15 -15.86 9.10
C ASN A 11 14.65 -15.58 7.66
N GLY A 12 15.55 -15.14 6.78
CA GLY A 12 15.28 -14.78 5.39
C GLY A 12 14.83 -13.33 5.17
N THR A 13 14.39 -13.02 3.95
CA THR A 13 13.86 -11.69 3.58
C THR A 13 12.71 -11.28 4.51
N GLY A 14 12.72 -10.01 4.92
CA GLY A 14 11.79 -9.48 5.91
C GLY A 14 10.50 -8.93 5.32
N TYR A 15 10.46 -8.77 4.00
CA TYR A 15 9.31 -8.28 3.23
C TYR A 15 8.60 -9.45 2.54
N HIS A 16 7.35 -9.25 2.14
CA HIS A 16 6.60 -10.22 1.34
C HIS A 16 6.79 -9.96 -0.16
N TYR A 17 6.84 -8.68 -0.54
CA TYR A 17 7.03 -8.25 -1.93
C TYR A 17 8.27 -7.36 -2.07
N TYR A 18 8.95 -7.48 -3.20
CA TYR A 18 10.09 -6.65 -3.58
C TYR A 18 9.96 -6.19 -5.04
N ILE A 19 10.04 -4.87 -5.29
CA ILE A 19 9.84 -4.27 -6.61
C ILE A 19 11.16 -3.70 -7.15
N CYS A 20 11.64 -4.26 -8.26
CA CYS A 20 12.85 -3.82 -8.95
C CYS A 20 12.63 -2.52 -9.73
N LYS A 21 13.69 -1.82 -10.13
CA LYS A 21 13.65 -0.55 -10.87
C LYS A 21 12.87 -0.63 -12.19
N ASP A 22 12.84 -1.78 -12.83
CA ASP A 22 12.08 -2.05 -14.06
C ASP A 22 10.57 -2.31 -13.81
N GLY A 23 10.14 -2.36 -12.54
CA GLY A 23 8.77 -2.67 -12.16
C GLY A 23 8.50 -4.17 -11.92
N THR A 24 9.50 -5.05 -12.06
CA THR A 24 9.36 -6.48 -11.77
C THR A 24 9.07 -6.71 -10.28
N VAL A 25 8.07 -7.54 -9.97
CA VAL A 25 7.72 -7.94 -8.59
C VAL A 25 8.31 -9.31 -8.29
N HIS A 26 9.06 -9.39 -7.19
CA HIS A 26 9.47 -10.66 -6.59
C HIS A 26 8.62 -10.97 -5.36
N LEU A 27 7.99 -12.13 -5.38
CA LEU A 27 7.43 -12.77 -4.19
C LEU A 27 8.59 -13.31 -3.36
N THR A 28 8.68 -12.89 -2.10
CA THR A 28 9.81 -13.22 -1.23
C THR A 28 9.36 -14.05 -0.04
N ARG A 29 9.00 -13.44 1.09
CA ARG A 29 8.38 -14.17 2.20
C ARG A 29 6.93 -14.50 1.85
N PRO A 30 6.46 -15.74 2.05
CA PRO A 30 5.03 -16.07 1.94
C PRO A 30 4.21 -15.16 2.86
N ILE A 31 3.07 -14.70 2.38
CA ILE A 31 2.21 -13.74 3.08
C ILE A 31 1.66 -14.32 4.39
N GLU A 32 1.52 -15.65 4.46
CA GLU A 32 1.03 -16.39 5.62
C GLU A 32 2.07 -16.43 6.75
N ARG A 33 3.32 -16.02 6.50
CA ARG A 33 4.40 -16.01 7.49
C ARG A 33 4.66 -14.59 7.97
N ILE A 34 4.74 -14.43 9.29
CA ILE A 34 5.10 -13.18 9.97
C ILE A 34 6.34 -12.54 9.32
N GLY A 35 6.23 -11.26 8.95
CA GLY A 35 7.32 -10.48 8.35
C GLY A 35 8.43 -10.07 9.32
N ALA A 36 9.41 -9.34 8.79
CA ALA A 36 10.46 -8.67 9.57
C ALA A 36 10.79 -7.31 8.92
N HIS A 37 9.78 -6.49 8.71
CA HIS A 37 9.84 -5.24 7.96
C HIS A 37 9.49 -3.99 8.79
N ALA A 38 8.63 -4.10 9.82
CA ALA A 38 8.24 -3.02 10.72
C ALA A 38 8.00 -3.56 12.15
N LYS A 39 8.89 -3.21 13.08
CA LYS A 39 8.81 -3.66 14.49
C LYS A 39 7.47 -3.21 15.09
N GLY A 40 6.78 -4.11 15.79
CA GLY A 40 5.44 -3.86 16.35
C GLY A 40 4.29 -4.18 15.39
N PHE A 41 4.55 -4.24 14.08
CA PHE A 41 3.50 -4.42 13.06
C PHE A 41 3.66 -5.72 12.26
N ASN A 42 4.81 -6.37 12.30
CA ASN A 42 5.17 -7.56 11.50
C ASN A 42 4.13 -8.70 11.48
N ALA A 43 3.42 -8.92 12.59
CA ALA A 43 2.49 -10.06 12.73
C ALA A 43 1.15 -9.84 12.01
N HIS A 44 0.79 -8.58 11.72
CA HIS A 44 -0.53 -8.19 11.24
C HIS A 44 -0.44 -7.24 10.04
N SER A 45 0.64 -7.30 9.27
CA SER A 45 0.82 -6.43 8.11
C SER A 45 1.64 -7.07 7.01
N ILE A 46 1.48 -6.56 5.79
CA ILE A 46 2.17 -7.02 4.60
C ILE A 46 3.24 -6.00 4.21
N GLY A 47 4.52 -6.34 4.35
CA GLY A 47 5.64 -5.51 3.90
C GLY A 47 5.90 -5.58 2.39
N ILE A 48 5.91 -4.42 1.74
CA ILE A 48 6.36 -4.22 0.35
C ILE A 48 7.64 -3.37 0.39
N CYS A 49 8.68 -3.81 -0.32
CA CYS A 49 9.93 -3.07 -0.51
C CYS A 49 10.14 -2.78 -1.99
N TYR A 50 10.89 -1.74 -2.32
CA TYR A 50 11.30 -1.44 -3.70
C TYR A 50 12.75 -0.94 -3.73
N GLU A 51 13.39 -1.01 -4.89
CA GLU A 51 14.75 -0.51 -5.10
C GLU A 51 14.83 1.03 -5.11
N GLY A 52 15.74 1.57 -4.30
CA GLY A 52 16.01 3.01 -4.20
C GLY A 52 15.67 3.55 -2.81
N GLY A 53 15.20 4.80 -2.79
CA GLY A 53 14.93 5.56 -1.57
C GLY A 53 16.05 6.51 -1.15
N LEU A 54 17.18 6.54 -1.88
CA LEU A 54 18.29 7.46 -1.61
C LEU A 54 18.72 8.19 -2.90
N ASP A 55 19.11 9.46 -2.78
CA ASP A 55 19.71 10.25 -3.85
C ASP A 55 21.20 9.91 -4.06
N CYS A 56 21.86 10.57 -5.04
CA CYS A 56 23.28 10.34 -5.34
C CYS A 56 24.25 10.72 -4.20
N ARG A 57 23.75 11.40 -3.16
CA ARG A 57 24.50 11.77 -1.95
C ARG A 57 24.14 10.88 -0.76
N GLY A 58 23.34 9.83 -0.97
CA GLY A 58 22.90 8.92 0.08
C GLY A 58 21.82 9.51 1.00
N ARG A 59 21.15 10.60 0.60
CA ARG A 59 20.07 11.22 1.38
C ARG A 59 18.72 10.62 1.00
N PRO A 60 17.77 10.44 1.94
CA PRO A 60 16.43 9.96 1.64
C PRO A 60 15.74 10.76 0.54
N ALA A 61 15.22 10.08 -0.49
CA ALA A 61 14.51 10.70 -1.61
C ALA A 61 13.62 9.68 -2.33
N ASP A 62 12.43 10.11 -2.78
CA ASP A 62 11.62 9.29 -3.70
C ASP A 62 12.34 9.18 -5.05
N THR A 63 12.91 8.00 -5.29
CA THR A 63 13.65 7.66 -6.52
C THR A 63 12.98 6.53 -7.27
N ARG A 64 11.69 6.30 -7.02
CA ARG A 64 10.92 5.28 -7.73
C ARG A 64 10.81 5.64 -9.22
N THR A 65 10.99 4.64 -10.07
CA THR A 65 10.74 4.80 -11.51
C THR A 65 9.23 4.83 -11.80
N PRO A 66 8.80 5.33 -12.96
CA PRO A 66 7.40 5.23 -13.38
C PRO A 66 6.86 3.79 -13.34
N ALA A 67 7.67 2.82 -13.77
CA ALA A 67 7.33 1.40 -13.72
C ALA A 67 7.11 0.92 -12.28
N GLN A 68 8.01 1.26 -11.35
CA GLN A 68 7.82 0.93 -9.93
C GLN A 68 6.56 1.55 -9.34
N ARG A 69 6.24 2.80 -9.69
CA ARG A 69 5.04 3.48 -9.20
C ARG A 69 3.77 2.82 -9.73
N ALA A 70 3.74 2.47 -11.02
CA ALA A 70 2.62 1.75 -11.62
C ALA A 70 2.42 0.37 -10.97
N THR A 71 3.49 -0.41 -10.86
CA THR A 71 3.48 -1.73 -10.21
C THR A 71 3.03 -1.64 -8.75
N LEU A 72 3.55 -0.68 -7.98
CA LEU A 72 3.19 -0.51 -6.58
C LEU A 72 1.70 -0.20 -6.43
N ARG A 73 1.14 0.70 -7.26
CA ARG A 73 -0.29 1.01 -7.24
C ARG A 73 -1.14 -0.21 -7.56
N GLN A 74 -0.80 -0.96 -8.61
CA GLN A 74 -1.51 -2.18 -8.97
C GLN A 74 -1.46 -3.22 -7.85
N LEU A 75 -0.28 -3.46 -7.29
CA LEU A 75 -0.09 -4.43 -6.21
C LEU A 75 -0.88 -4.05 -4.96
N VAL A 76 -0.86 -2.77 -4.57
CA VAL A 76 -1.64 -2.28 -3.41
C VAL A 76 -3.14 -2.45 -3.66
N GLY A 77 -3.64 -2.11 -4.85
CA GLY A 77 -5.05 -2.32 -5.21
C GLY A 77 -5.47 -3.79 -5.10
N GLN A 78 -4.69 -4.71 -5.67
CA GLN A 78 -4.94 -6.15 -5.56
C GLN A 78 -4.93 -6.65 -4.11
N LEU A 79 -4.05 -6.11 -3.28
CA LEU A 79 -3.99 -6.45 -1.86
C LEU A 79 -5.19 -5.90 -1.08
N GLN A 80 -5.64 -4.67 -1.38
CA GLN A 80 -6.83 -4.09 -0.76
C GLN A 80 -8.11 -4.84 -1.16
N GLU A 81 -8.22 -5.29 -2.41
CA GLU A 81 -9.32 -6.16 -2.86
C GLU A 81 -9.32 -7.50 -2.11
N LYS A 82 -8.14 -8.10 -1.91
CA LYS A 82 -8.01 -9.39 -1.20
C LYS A 82 -8.18 -9.26 0.31
N PHE A 83 -7.78 -8.13 0.90
CA PHE A 83 -7.78 -7.86 2.33
C PHE A 83 -8.57 -6.57 2.61
N SER A 84 -9.90 -6.67 2.48
CA SER A 84 -10.81 -5.55 2.67
C SER A 84 -10.59 -4.83 4.00
N GLY A 85 -10.55 -3.49 3.97
CA GLY A 85 -10.36 -2.66 5.16
C GLY A 85 -8.91 -2.53 5.63
N CYS A 86 -7.92 -3.04 4.90
CA CYS A 86 -6.52 -2.84 5.26
C CYS A 86 -6.06 -1.40 4.99
N ARG A 87 -5.39 -0.80 5.98
CA ARG A 87 -4.78 0.54 5.86
C ARG A 87 -3.46 0.47 5.08
N VAL A 88 -3.29 1.36 4.11
CA VAL A 88 -2.01 1.56 3.40
C VAL A 88 -1.24 2.69 4.08
N CYS A 89 0.01 2.42 4.48
CA CYS A 89 0.84 3.41 5.17
C CYS A 89 2.34 3.19 4.88
N GLY A 90 3.12 4.24 5.08
CA GLY A 90 4.58 4.20 5.05
C GLY A 90 5.15 3.73 6.39
N HIS A 91 6.39 3.23 6.39
CA HIS A 91 7.07 2.84 7.64
C HIS A 91 7.23 4.05 8.57
N ARG A 92 7.48 5.24 8.02
CA ARG A 92 7.56 6.50 8.77
C ARG A 92 6.28 6.80 9.56
N ASP A 93 5.11 6.44 9.01
CA ASP A 93 3.78 6.67 9.61
C ASP A 93 3.46 5.63 10.71
N LEU A 94 4.42 4.75 11.01
CA LEU A 94 4.39 3.79 12.12
C LEU A 94 5.37 4.17 13.24
N SER A 95 5.90 5.39 13.20
CA SER A 95 6.70 5.93 14.30
C SER A 95 5.80 6.15 15.54
N PRO A 96 6.36 6.10 16.76
CA PRO A 96 5.62 6.45 17.97
C PRO A 96 5.18 7.91 17.92
N ASP A 97 3.96 8.16 18.35
CA ASP A 97 3.46 9.49 18.72
C ASP A 97 4.07 9.84 20.09
N LEU A 98 5.01 10.79 20.11
CA LEU A 98 5.77 11.18 21.29
C LEU A 98 5.06 12.28 22.09
N ASN A 99 4.24 13.10 21.43
CA ASN A 99 3.54 14.22 22.07
C ASN A 99 2.07 13.90 22.41
N GLY A 100 1.53 12.78 21.93
CA GLY A 100 0.20 12.26 22.21
C GLY A 100 -0.93 12.96 21.47
N ASN A 101 -0.64 13.70 20.40
CA ASN A 101 -1.63 14.48 19.65
C ASN A 101 -2.39 13.65 18.59
N GLY A 102 -1.99 12.39 18.36
CA GLY A 102 -2.60 11.49 17.38
C GLY A 102 -2.08 11.65 15.94
N GLU A 103 -1.11 12.54 15.71
CA GLU A 103 -0.43 12.76 14.43
C GLU A 103 1.04 12.37 14.55
N ILE A 104 1.64 11.89 13.45
CA ILE A 104 3.06 11.50 13.41
C ILE A 104 3.83 12.55 12.62
N GLU A 105 4.43 13.49 13.33
CA GLU A 105 5.11 14.66 12.76
C GLU A 105 6.56 14.33 12.33
N PRO A 106 7.16 15.10 11.39
CA PRO A 106 8.51 14.86 10.89
C PRO A 106 9.59 14.68 11.97
N GLU A 107 9.45 15.39 13.08
CA GLU A 107 10.35 15.38 14.23
C GLU A 107 10.29 14.04 14.99
N GLU A 108 9.21 13.28 14.84
CA GLU A 108 8.96 12.00 15.51
C GLU A 108 9.37 10.80 14.65
N TRP A 109 9.72 11.04 13.37
CA TRP A 109 10.01 9.97 12.42
C TRP A 109 11.27 9.20 12.78
N ILE A 110 11.10 7.92 13.13
CA ILE A 110 12.24 6.99 13.34
C ILE A 110 12.93 6.67 12.01
N LYS A 111 12.18 6.72 10.91
CA LYS A 111 12.69 6.43 9.55
C LYS A 111 12.03 7.36 8.56
N GLN A 112 12.76 7.66 7.48
CA GLN A 112 12.19 8.36 6.33
C GLN A 112 11.49 7.44 5.33
N CYS A 113 11.65 6.12 5.43
CA CYS A 113 11.04 5.14 4.53
C CYS A 113 9.50 5.27 4.53
N PRO A 114 8.83 5.36 3.36
CA PRO A 114 9.33 5.07 2.02
C PRO A 114 9.77 6.32 1.24
N CYS A 115 10.16 7.41 1.89
CA CYS A 115 10.67 8.62 1.24
C CYS A 115 9.66 9.33 0.33
N PHE A 116 8.37 9.03 0.47
CA PHE A 116 7.24 9.72 -0.16
C PHE A 116 6.00 9.70 0.75
N GLU A 117 5.04 10.57 0.46
CA GLU A 117 3.76 10.71 1.17
C GLU A 117 2.76 9.61 0.75
N VAL A 118 2.69 8.51 1.51
CA VAL A 118 1.81 7.37 1.18
C VAL A 118 0.34 7.76 1.23
N ALA A 119 -0.09 8.44 2.29
CA ALA A 119 -1.49 8.88 2.42
C ALA A 119 -1.93 9.72 1.22
N LYS A 120 -1.07 10.62 0.72
CA LYS A 120 -1.37 11.43 -0.45
C LYS A 120 -1.49 10.61 -1.74
N GLU A 121 -0.62 9.63 -1.96
CA GLU A 121 -0.63 8.83 -3.20
C GLU A 121 -1.79 7.83 -3.27
N PHE A 122 -2.26 7.33 -2.13
CA PHE A 122 -3.29 6.26 -2.09
C PHE A 122 -4.69 6.75 -1.70
N LYS A 123 -4.85 7.95 -1.15
CA LYS A 123 -6.17 8.57 -0.94
C LYS A 123 -6.96 8.71 -2.25
N GLU A 124 -6.27 9.01 -3.35
CA GLU A 124 -6.88 9.10 -4.69
C GLU A 124 -7.50 7.77 -5.14
N LEU A 125 -6.95 6.63 -4.72
CA LEU A 125 -7.47 5.31 -5.07
C LEU A 125 -8.73 4.98 -4.28
N GLU A 126 -8.76 5.30 -2.98
CA GLU A 126 -9.96 5.16 -2.15
C GLU A 126 -11.09 6.05 -2.67
N GLU A 127 -10.79 7.32 -2.99
CA GLU A 127 -11.78 8.26 -3.55
C GLU A 127 -12.30 7.79 -4.92
N PHE A 128 -11.45 7.22 -5.78
CA PHE A 128 -11.86 6.68 -7.07
C PHE A 128 -12.74 5.42 -6.92
N ALA A 129 -12.37 4.49 -6.03
CA ALA A 129 -13.12 3.27 -5.77
C ALA A 129 -14.54 3.57 -5.25
N ILE A 130 -14.66 4.50 -4.29
CA ILE A 130 -15.96 4.97 -3.78
C ILE A 130 -16.80 5.56 -4.92
N LYS A 131 -16.18 6.29 -5.85
CA LYS A 131 -16.89 6.91 -6.98
C LYS A 131 -17.39 5.87 -8.00
N THR A 132 -16.63 4.80 -8.24
CA THR A 132 -17.03 3.70 -9.13
C THR A 132 -18.19 2.89 -8.53
N GLU A 133 -18.14 2.57 -7.24
CA GLU A 133 -19.23 1.85 -6.55
C GLU A 133 -20.54 2.65 -6.59
N ASN A 134 -20.47 3.96 -6.32
CA ASN A 134 -21.63 4.85 -6.39
C ASN A 134 -22.22 5.00 -7.81
N THR A 135 -21.38 4.89 -8.86
CA THR A 135 -21.88 4.96 -10.24
C THR A 135 -22.49 3.64 -10.70
N ASP A 136 -21.98 2.50 -10.25
CA ASP A 136 -22.55 1.20 -10.55
C ASP A 136 -23.88 0.97 -9.81
N GLU A 137 -24.02 1.38 -8.55
CA GLU A 137 -25.31 1.39 -7.84
C GLU A 137 -26.36 2.26 -8.56
N HIS A 138 -25.95 3.42 -9.08
CA HIS A 138 -26.82 4.28 -9.89
C HIS A 138 -27.29 3.59 -11.18
N ARG A 139 -26.40 2.84 -11.86
CA ARG A 139 -26.73 2.09 -13.08
C ARG A 139 -27.67 0.91 -12.81
N VAL A 140 -27.44 0.16 -11.73
CA VAL A 140 -28.31 -0.95 -11.29
C VAL A 140 -29.70 -0.43 -10.93
N THR A 141 -29.79 0.67 -10.18
CA THR A 141 -31.06 1.27 -9.77
C THR A 141 -31.87 1.81 -10.95
N GLN A 142 -31.21 2.40 -11.94
CA GLN A 142 -31.84 2.86 -13.19
C GLN A 142 -32.35 1.68 -14.03
N HIS A 143 -31.62 0.56 -14.09
CA HIS A 143 -32.04 -0.63 -14.83
C HIS A 143 -33.28 -1.30 -14.21
N ILE A 144 -33.36 -1.36 -12.88
CA ILE A 144 -34.52 -1.89 -12.14
C ILE A 144 -35.77 -1.01 -12.34
N LYS A 145 -35.61 0.32 -12.32
CA LYS A 145 -36.74 1.25 -12.59
C LYS A 145 -37.28 1.10 -14.03
N LYS A 146 -36.41 0.83 -15.00
CA LYS A 146 -36.83 0.66 -16.41
C LYS A 146 -37.59 -0.64 -16.66
N GLN A 147 -37.33 -1.69 -15.89
CA GLN A 147 -38.07 -2.97 -16.00
C GLN A 147 -39.43 -2.97 -15.30
N LYS A 148 -39.66 -2.10 -14.29
CA LYS A 148 -40.96 -1.98 -13.61
C LYS A 148 -41.96 -1.00 -14.27
N GLY A 149 -41.58 -0.36 -15.38
CA GLY A 149 -42.44 0.58 -16.13
C GLY A 149 -43.27 -0.03 -17.26
N GLY A 150 -43.25 -1.36 -17.43
CA GLY A 150 -43.96 -2.05 -18.51
C GLY A 150 -45.41 -2.41 -18.17
N LYS A 151 -46.34 -1.52 -18.54
CA LYS A 151 -47.78 -1.74 -18.85
C LYS A 151 -48.63 -2.58 -17.87
N LEU A 152 -49.69 -1.96 -17.36
CA LEU A 152 -51.00 -2.62 -17.37
C LEU A 152 -52.04 -1.64 -17.93
N TRP A 153 -52.50 -1.94 -19.14
CA TRP A 153 -53.65 -1.31 -19.76
C TRP A 153 -54.92 -1.89 -19.15
N GLN A 154 -55.86 -1.02 -18.80
CA GLN A 154 -57.31 -1.21 -18.86
C GLN A 154 -57.95 0.16 -19.03
#